data_AF-U9TDD1-F1
#
_entry.id   AF-U9TDD1-F1
#
_cell.length_a   1.000
_cell.length_b   1.000
_cell.length_c   1.000
_cell.angle_alpha   90.00
_cell.angle_beta   90.00
_cell.angle_gamma   90.00
#
_symmetry.space_group_name_H-M   'P 1'
#
loop_
_entity.id
_entity.type
_entity.pdbx_description
1 polymer ?
#
loop_
_entity_poly.entity_id
_entity_poly.type
_entity_poly.pdbx_seq_one_letter_code
_entity_poly.pdbx_strand_id
1 'polypeptide(L)'
;YLSSDNFNKELEQFVNEQQIQVFHYRIDGNKEPFMEIEQKDISSALVKVLDVRNHPVLIHCNKGKHRIGCLIGCLRKLQKWSMTSIFDEYRRFAGSKVLADQEFIEIFSEHVPYDPEYKPGWL
;
A
#
# COMPACT_ATOMS: atom_id res chain seq x y z
N TYR A 1 6.63 4.90 1.81
CA TYR A 1 6.96 5.08 0.39
C TYR A 1 7.05 3.74 -0.31
N LEU A 2 6.22 3.48 -1.32
CA LEU A 2 6.20 2.23 -2.10
C LEU A 2 6.74 2.48 -3.51
N SER A 3 8.05 2.34 -3.70
CA SER A 3 8.69 2.44 -5.02
C SER A 3 10.09 1.85 -5.03
N SER A 4 10.53 1.31 -6.17
CA SER A 4 11.92 0.90 -6.40
C SER A 4 12.89 2.10 -6.46
N ASP A 5 12.39 3.28 -6.84
CA ASP A 5 13.17 4.52 -6.92
C ASP A 5 13.64 4.99 -5.53
N ASN A 6 14.78 5.68 -5.49
CA ASN A 6 15.26 6.32 -4.27
C ASN A 6 14.41 7.56 -3.93
N PHE A 7 14.39 7.90 -2.64
CA PHE A 7 13.84 9.17 -2.19
C PHE A 7 14.71 10.30 -2.75
N ASN A 8 14.10 11.38 -3.24
CA ASN A 8 14.90 12.48 -3.76
C ASN A 8 15.50 13.28 -2.59
N LYS A 9 16.63 13.97 -2.83
CA LYS A 9 17.37 14.65 -1.76
C LYS A 9 16.56 15.73 -1.05
N GLU A 10 15.73 16.46 -1.78
CA GLU A 10 14.89 17.53 -1.24
C GLU A 10 13.86 16.96 -0.24
N LEU A 11 13.23 15.85 -0.59
CA LEU A 11 12.27 15.18 0.27
C LEU A 11 12.97 14.48 1.44
N GLU A 12 14.17 13.90 1.24
CA GLU A 12 15.02 13.37 2.32
C GLU A 12 15.35 14.46 3.34
N GLN A 13 15.71 15.66 2.87
CA GLN A 13 15.97 16.79 3.74
C GLN A 13 14.72 17.19 4.52
N PHE A 14 13.58 17.34 3.84
CA PHE A 14 12.32 17.69 4.48
C PHE A 14 11.90 16.68 5.56
N VAL A 15 11.93 15.38 5.27
CA VAL A 15 11.53 14.36 6.26
C VAL A 15 12.48 14.35 7.47
N ASN A 16 13.78 14.57 7.25
CA ASN A 16 14.75 14.64 8.35
C ASN A 16 14.53 15.89 9.21
N GLU A 17 14.33 17.06 8.59
CA GLU A 17 14.08 18.32 9.30
C GLU A 17 12.78 18.28 10.10
N GLN A 18 11.74 17.65 9.56
CA GLN A 18 10.44 17.51 10.22
C GLN A 18 10.35 16.26 11.11
N GLN A 19 11.45 15.51 11.27
CA GLN A 19 11.53 14.28 12.06
C GLN A 19 10.46 13.24 11.69
N ILE A 20 10.14 13.15 10.40
CA ILE A 20 9.16 12.21 9.86
C ILE A 20 9.85 10.87 9.63
N GLN A 21 9.37 9.83 10.30
CA GLN A 21 9.83 8.47 10.07
C GLN A 21 9.38 7.97 8.69
N VAL A 22 10.34 7.55 7.87
CA VAL A 22 10.07 6.99 6.53
C VAL A 22 10.21 5.48 6.52
N PHE A 23 9.14 4.79 6.15
CA PHE A 23 9.18 3.37 5.79
C PHE A 23 9.26 3.24 4.27
N HIS A 24 10.39 2.76 3.74
CA HIS A 24 10.60 2.57 2.31
C HIS A 24 10.50 1.09 1.93
N TYR A 25 9.45 0.76 1.17
CA TYR A 25 9.26 -0.56 0.57
C TYR A 25 9.61 -0.47 -0.91
N ARG A 26 10.69 -1.16 -1.30
CA ARG A 26 11.18 -1.20 -2.68
C ARG A 26 10.37 -2.18 -3.51
N ILE A 27 9.21 -1.70 -3.94
CA ILE A 27 8.22 -2.48 -4.70
C ILE A 27 8.19 -1.96 -6.14
N ASP A 28 8.43 -2.86 -7.08
CA ASP A 28 8.15 -2.63 -8.49
C ASP A 28 6.63 -2.72 -8.74
N GLY A 29 6.13 -1.88 -9.64
CA GLY A 29 4.71 -1.96 -10.01
C GLY A 29 4.44 -3.19 -10.86
N ASN A 30 3.20 -3.66 -10.87
CA ASN A 30 2.75 -4.67 -11.82
C ASN A 30 3.00 -4.18 -13.25
N LYS A 31 3.79 -4.93 -14.03
CA LYS A 31 3.99 -4.71 -15.46
C LYS A 31 3.81 -6.04 -16.17
N GLU A 32 2.70 -6.12 -16.88
CA GLU A 32 2.44 -7.21 -17.81
C GLU A 32 3.61 -7.36 -18.80
N PRO A 33 4.07 -8.59 -19.08
CA PRO A 33 3.50 -9.87 -18.63
C PRO A 33 4.28 -10.59 -17.50
N PHE A 34 5.33 -9.99 -16.92
CA PHE A 34 6.29 -10.73 -16.08
C PHE A 34 6.66 -10.07 -14.74
N MET A 35 6.10 -8.92 -14.41
CA MET A 35 6.44 -8.20 -13.18
C MET A 35 5.21 -8.07 -12.32
N GLU A 36 5.27 -8.69 -11.15
CA GLU A 36 4.19 -8.68 -10.17
C GLU A 36 4.70 -8.17 -8.83
N ILE A 37 3.82 -7.50 -8.08
CA ILE A 37 4.05 -7.12 -6.69
C ILE A 37 4.05 -8.39 -5.85
N GLU A 38 5.04 -8.56 -4.98
CA GLU A 38 5.03 -9.67 -4.03
C GLU A 38 4.04 -9.40 -2.88
N GLN A 39 3.19 -10.39 -2.55
CA GLN A 39 2.21 -10.24 -1.46
C GLN A 39 2.89 -9.97 -0.11
N LYS A 40 4.08 -10.53 0.13
CA LYS A 40 4.87 -10.32 1.35
C LYS A 40 5.23 -8.84 1.58
N ASP A 41 5.46 -8.09 0.50
CA ASP A 41 5.83 -6.68 0.59
C ASP A 41 4.61 -5.83 0.97
N ILE A 42 3.44 -6.17 0.40
CA ILE A 42 2.16 -5.55 0.77
C ILE A 42 1.79 -5.89 2.22
N SER A 43 1.95 -7.14 2.64
CA SER A 43 1.74 -7.54 4.04
C SER A 43 2.66 -6.76 4.99
N SER A 44 3.95 -6.70 4.69
CA SER A 44 4.93 -5.97 5.50
C SER A 44 4.63 -4.48 5.60
N ALA A 45 4.12 -3.87 4.53
CA ALA A 45 3.66 -2.47 4.53
C ALA A 45 2.37 -2.29 5.34
N LEU A 46 1.41 -3.22 5.23
CA LEU A 46 0.16 -3.19 5.99
C LEU A 46 0.42 -3.27 7.50
N VAL A 47 1.42 -4.05 7.96
CA VAL A 47 1.80 -4.08 9.38
C VAL A 47 2.12 -2.67 9.92
N LYS A 48 2.80 -1.82 9.14
CA LYS A 48 3.10 -0.44 9.55
C LYS A 48 1.88 0.47 9.47
N VAL A 49 1.02 0.28 8.48
CA VAL A 49 -0.23 1.04 8.33
C VAL A 49 -1.22 0.71 9.45
N LEU A 50 -1.25 -0.53 9.92
CA LEU A 50 -2.15 -1.01 10.97
C LEU A 50 -1.66 -0.74 12.39
N ASP A 51 -0.49 -0.10 12.56
CA ASP A 51 0.02 0.27 13.88
C ASP A 51 -0.28 1.75 14.14
N VAL A 52 -1.20 2.03 15.07
CA VAL A 52 -1.68 3.39 15.39
C VAL A 52 -0.58 4.29 15.95
N ARG A 53 0.54 3.74 16.43
CA ARG A 53 1.70 4.53 16.88
C ARG A 53 2.37 5.27 15.72
N ASN A 54 2.17 4.79 14.48
CA ASN A 54 2.67 5.44 13.28
C ASN A 54 1.70 6.50 12.72
N HIS A 55 0.52 6.71 13.35
CA HIS A 55 -0.49 7.63 12.83
C HIS A 55 -0.28 9.05 13.37
N PRO A 56 -0.48 10.10 12.55
CA PRO A 56 -0.94 10.07 11.15
C PRO A 56 0.14 9.61 10.15
N VAL A 57 -0.25 8.82 9.14
CA VAL A 57 0.65 8.26 8.13
C VAL A 57 0.28 8.71 6.72
N LEU A 58 1.29 9.05 5.91
CA LEU A 58 1.15 9.26 4.46
C LEU A 58 1.62 8.02 3.71
N ILE A 59 0.74 7.46 2.89
CA ILE A 59 1.06 6.35 1.99
C ILE A 59 1.13 6.89 0.57
N HIS A 60 2.31 6.78 -0.06
CA HIS A 60 2.50 7.26 -1.44
C HIS A 60 3.49 6.39 -2.23
N CYS A 61 3.35 6.46 -3.56
CA CYS A 61 4.29 5.97 -4.56
C CYS A 61 4.57 7.12 -5.56
N ASN A 62 5.09 6.83 -6.76
CA ASN A 62 5.38 7.89 -7.74
C ASN A 62 4.13 8.65 -8.21
N LYS A 63 3.00 7.96 -8.41
CA LYS A 63 1.76 8.55 -8.95
C LYS A 63 0.53 8.38 -8.07
N GLY A 64 0.65 7.68 -6.94
CA GLY A 64 -0.47 7.40 -6.04
C GLY A 64 -1.57 6.50 -6.64
N LYS A 65 -1.26 5.69 -7.66
CA LYS A 65 -2.25 4.85 -8.38
C LYS A 65 -2.08 3.37 -8.08
N HIS A 66 -1.24 2.68 -8.86
CA HIS A 66 -1.12 1.22 -8.89
C HIS A 66 -0.72 0.57 -7.56
N ARG A 67 0.55 0.73 -7.13
CA ARG A 67 1.09 0.15 -5.88
C ARG A 67 0.28 0.52 -4.63
N ILE A 68 -0.21 1.75 -4.59
CA ILE A 68 -1.02 2.25 -3.47
C ILE A 68 -2.42 1.65 -3.53
N GLY A 69 -3.02 1.57 -4.72
CA GLY A 69 -4.29 0.90 -4.94
C GLY A 69 -4.26 -0.57 -4.53
N CYS A 70 -3.18 -1.31 -4.83
CA CYS A 70 -3.02 -2.69 -4.36
C CYS A 70 -2.97 -2.76 -2.83
N LEU A 71 -2.15 -1.93 -2.18
CA LEU A 71 -2.05 -1.88 -0.72
C LEU A 71 -3.40 -1.54 -0.06
N ILE A 72 -4.06 -0.48 -0.54
CA ILE A 72 -5.35 -0.04 0.00
C ILE A 72 -6.45 -1.06 -0.29
N GLY A 73 -6.46 -1.69 -1.47
CA GLY A 73 -7.39 -2.78 -1.77
C GLY A 73 -7.25 -3.96 -0.80
N CYS A 74 -6.01 -4.34 -0.49
CA CYS A 74 -5.73 -5.37 0.51
C CYS A 74 -6.15 -4.92 1.92
N LEU A 75 -5.95 -3.65 2.28
CA LEU A 75 -6.46 -3.07 3.52
C LEU A 75 -7.99 -3.16 3.60
N ARG A 76 -8.71 -2.79 2.53
CA ARG A 76 -10.18 -2.89 2.48
C ARG A 76 -10.66 -4.34 2.61
N LYS A 77 -9.90 -5.29 2.07
CA LYS A 77 -10.16 -6.73 2.22
C LYS A 77 -10.05 -7.15 3.69
N LEU A 78 -9.05 -6.67 4.44
CA LEU A 78 -8.96 -6.88 5.89
C LEU A 78 -10.15 -6.25 6.64
N GLN A 79 -10.63 -5.10 6.16
CA GLN A 79 -11.84 -4.44 6.66
C GLN A 79 -13.15 -5.12 6.21
N LYS A 80 -13.07 -6.27 5.52
CA LYS A 80 -14.20 -7.06 5.02
C LYS A 80 -15.13 -6.31 4.05
N TRP A 81 -14.58 -5.39 3.27
CA TRP A 81 -15.34 -4.76 2.19
C TRP A 81 -15.65 -5.77 1.08
N SER A 82 -16.74 -5.54 0.34
CA SER A 82 -17.06 -6.35 -0.84
C SER A 82 -16.06 -6.08 -1.98
N MET A 83 -15.73 -7.09 -2.78
CA MET A 83 -14.81 -6.92 -3.93
C MET A 83 -15.30 -5.85 -4.91
N THR A 84 -16.62 -5.74 -5.11
CA THR A 84 -17.22 -4.68 -5.93
C THR A 84 -16.87 -3.29 -5.42
N SER A 85 -17.00 -3.05 -4.10
CA SER A 85 -16.65 -1.76 -3.49
C SER A 85 -15.15 -1.47 -3.54
N ILE A 86 -14.32 -2.50 -3.34
CA ILE A 86 -12.86 -2.38 -3.41
C ILE A 86 -12.41 -1.97 -4.82
N PHE A 87 -12.92 -2.67 -5.85
CA PHE A 87 -12.59 -2.37 -7.23
C PHE A 87 -13.14 -1.03 -7.71
N ASP A 88 -14.30 -0.62 -7.20
CA ASP A 88 -14.83 0.72 -7.47
C ASP A 88 -13.92 1.82 -6.89
N GLU A 89 -13.52 1.71 -5.62
CA GLU A 89 -12.57 2.64 -4.99
C GLU A 89 -11.25 2.68 -5.79
N TYR A 90 -10.69 1.52 -6.10
CA TYR A 90 -9.45 1.41 -6.86
C TYR A 90 -9.57 2.14 -8.23
N ARG A 91 -10.64 1.89 -9.00
CA ARG A 91 -10.83 2.48 -10.34
C ARG A 91 -10.97 3.99 -10.30
N ARG A 92 -11.60 4.55 -9.25
CA ARG A 92 -11.72 6.00 -9.06
C ARG A 92 -10.35 6.69 -9.04
N PHE A 93 -9.32 6.05 -8.48
CA PHE A 93 -7.97 6.62 -8.41
C PHE A 93 -7.06 6.18 -9.58
N ALA A 94 -7.16 4.92 -10.04
CA ALA A 94 -6.23 4.35 -11.00
C ALA A 94 -6.63 4.54 -12.48
N GLY A 95 -7.92 4.73 -12.79
CA GLY A 95 -8.42 4.84 -14.16
C GLY A 95 -8.63 3.49 -14.84
N SER A 96 -8.20 3.32 -16.09
CA SER A 96 -8.62 2.22 -16.98
C SER A 96 -7.63 1.05 -17.15
N LYS A 97 -6.34 1.20 -16.79
CA LYS A 97 -5.36 0.09 -16.80
C LYS A 97 -5.25 -0.55 -15.41
N VAL A 98 -6.11 -1.55 -15.14
CA VAL A 98 -6.39 -1.98 -13.77
C VAL A 98 -6.39 -3.50 -13.53
N LEU A 99 -6.30 -4.33 -14.57
CA LEU A 99 -6.62 -5.75 -14.45
C LEU A 99 -5.67 -6.51 -13.51
N ALA A 100 -4.35 -6.44 -13.75
CA ALA A 100 -3.35 -7.12 -12.92
C ALA A 100 -3.39 -6.68 -11.45
N ASP A 101 -3.63 -5.40 -11.19
CA ASP A 101 -3.76 -4.87 -9.83
C ASP A 101 -5.03 -5.37 -9.12
N GLN A 102 -6.15 -5.50 -9.86
CA GLN A 102 -7.40 -6.03 -9.32
C GLN A 102 -7.32 -7.52 -9.05
N GLU A 103 -6.71 -8.29 -9.95
CA GLU A 103 -6.43 -9.71 -9.76
C GLU A 103 -5.54 -9.91 -8.53
N PHE A 104 -4.47 -9.12 -8.39
CA PHE A 104 -3.61 -9.15 -7.20
C PHE A 104 -4.42 -8.96 -5.90
N ILE A 105 -5.32 -7.96 -5.85
CA ILE A 105 -6.18 -7.72 -4.67
C ILE A 105 -7.11 -8.92 -4.42
N GLU A 106 -7.66 -9.51 -5.47
CA GLU A 106 -8.56 -10.66 -5.38
C GLU A 106 -7.85 -11.90 -4.80
N ILE A 107 -6.64 -12.20 -5.28
CA ILE A 107 -5.88 -13.37 -4.84
C ILE A 107 -5.07 -13.14 -3.56
N PHE A 108 -4.94 -11.90 -3.09
CA PHE A 108 -4.16 -11.58 -1.89
C PHE A 108 -4.65 -12.39 -0.68
N SER A 109 -3.79 -13.28 -0.18
CA SER A 109 -4.09 -14.20 0.94
C SER A 109 -2.99 -14.21 1.99
N GLU A 110 -1.95 -13.40 1.82
CA GLU A 110 -0.82 -13.32 2.73
C GLU A 110 -1.26 -12.91 4.14
N HIS A 111 -0.67 -13.57 5.15
CA HIS A 111 -0.95 -13.22 6.53
C HIS A 111 -0.34 -11.86 6.86
N VAL A 112 -1.10 -10.99 7.53
CA VAL A 112 -0.65 -9.67 7.97
C VAL A 112 -0.46 -9.70 9.49
N PRO A 113 0.76 -9.93 9.99
CA PRO A 113 1.02 -10.07 11.43
C PRO A 113 1.10 -8.70 12.11
N TYR A 114 -0.01 -7.96 12.15
CA TYR A 114 -0.11 -6.70 12.89
C TYR A 114 -0.31 -6.98 14.39
N ASP A 115 0.11 -6.01 15.22
CA ASP A 115 -0.06 -6.09 16.68
C ASP A 115 -1.52 -5.75 17.07
N PRO A 116 -2.29 -6.69 17.66
CA PRO A 116 -3.67 -6.43 18.05
C PRO A 116 -3.84 -5.33 19.10
N GLU A 117 -2.82 -5.06 19.92
CA GLU A 117 -2.86 -4.01 20.96
C GLU A 117 -2.85 -2.61 20.34
N TYR A 118 -2.14 -2.45 19.23
CA TYR A 118 -1.96 -1.16 18.54
C TYR A 118 -2.72 -1.08 17.21
N LYS A 119 -3.74 -1.93 17.01
CA LYS A 119 -4.57 -1.88 15.80
C LYS A 119 -5.50 -0.66 15.80
N PRO A 120 -5.85 -0.12 14.64
CA PRO A 120 -6.85 0.93 14.56
C PRO A 120 -8.26 0.41 14.89
N GLY A 121 -9.10 1.27 15.49
CA GLY A 121 -10.48 0.91 15.85
C GLY A 121 -11.42 0.66 14.66
N TRP A 122 -10.99 0.99 13.44
CA TRP A 122 -11.73 0.74 12.20
C TRP A 122 -11.41 -0.62 11.55
N LEU A 123 -10.61 -1.46 12.22
CA LEU A 123 -10.27 -2.82 11.81
C LEU A 123 -11.03 -3.86 12.63
#